data_AF-A0A5P9HX71-F1
#
_entry.id   AF-A0A5P9HX71-F1
#
_cell.length_a   1.000
_cell.length_b   1.000
_cell.length_c   1.000
_cell.angle_alpha   90.00
_cell.angle_beta   90.00
_cell.angle_gamma   90.00
#
_symmetry.space_group_name_H-M   'P 1'
#
loop_
_entity.id
_entity.type
_entity.pdbx_description
1 polymer ?
#
loop_
_entity_poly.entity_id
_entity_poly.type
_entity_poly.pdbx_seq_one_letter_code
_entity_poly.pdbx_strand_id
1 'polypeptide(L)'
;MSRAAGLAFGVMALLVAGLWVLRDGPALQDDAAVAQDTSGIERHAFLEGLPLDEGGYALLLHDQVTGDGLRVVRDAAALKAAQGQAYYTDNPGAQLKRTLLSVVFLSPPGMPPDGAFVTVLQDKQAVETYRCYRAFCAGDEAFDPPHERDMAGLVEASEPVELVTESFDHHDTARARMFKLMQDADVVMIEPPDLPAPGTIVFPKRVQLSLPAILLEADESGHQPVEPFDEAALEARFVAGFTHAFPETDAYRLNPMRIGRHYPPPQGWPIVGEEIDGYLRDADGALRGLGGIMVIEPSLTVDLTERMVEALQAEDAFSAMPEFAPPEPRFVADRLAEMAEAHLGRPCPECFKIELHVATVDGIRVDTLDAPTYSLSHYRIVPQ
;
A
#
# COMPACT_ATOMS: atom_id res chain seq x y z
N MET A 1 15.12 11.60 63.95
CA MET A 1 15.28 10.45 64.86
C MET A 1 15.31 9.18 64.02
N SER A 2 16.39 8.39 64.13
CA SER A 2 16.49 6.92 63.91
C SER A 2 15.98 6.33 62.58
N ARG A 3 16.69 5.53 61.76
CA ARG A 3 17.96 4.75 61.76
C ARG A 3 18.33 4.58 60.26
N ALA A 4 19.55 4.71 59.74
CA ALA A 4 20.83 4.00 59.94
C ALA A 4 20.83 2.50 59.55
N ALA A 5 21.64 2.22 58.51
CA ALA A 5 22.32 0.96 58.09
C ALA A 5 21.44 -0.21 57.59
N GLY A 6 21.81 -1.00 56.59
CA GLY A 6 23.08 -1.20 55.86
C GLY A 6 23.09 -2.62 55.25
N LEU A 7 24.09 -2.91 54.40
CA LEU A 7 24.45 -4.18 53.71
C LEU A 7 23.73 -4.39 52.36
N ALA A 8 24.34 -4.16 51.19
CA ALA A 8 25.61 -4.67 50.61
C ALA A 8 25.60 -6.19 50.36
N PHE A 9 25.57 -6.55 49.08
CA PHE A 9 26.31 -7.62 48.37
C PHE A 9 25.45 -8.23 47.25
N GLY A 10 25.97 -8.29 46.02
CA GLY A 10 25.46 -9.21 44.99
C GLY A 10 25.49 -8.72 43.55
N VAL A 11 26.69 -8.63 42.98
CA VAL A 11 27.03 -8.99 41.57
C VAL A 11 25.95 -8.75 40.50
N MET A 12 26.07 -7.67 39.72
CA MET A 12 25.62 -7.66 38.33
C MET A 12 26.46 -6.66 37.51
N ALA A 13 27.73 -7.02 37.32
CA ALA A 13 28.48 -6.57 36.17
C ALA A 13 28.10 -7.47 34.98
N LEU A 14 28.19 -6.92 33.76
CA LEU A 14 27.98 -7.53 32.44
C LEU A 14 26.55 -7.46 31.90
N LEU A 15 26.28 -6.44 31.08
CA LEU A 15 25.71 -6.54 29.73
C LEU A 15 25.42 -5.13 29.14
N VAL A 16 26.41 -4.23 29.19
CA VAL A 16 26.43 -3.00 28.36
C VAL A 16 27.82 -2.88 27.73
N ALA A 17 28.18 -3.90 26.96
CA ALA A 17 29.37 -3.97 26.11
C ALA A 17 29.16 -5.11 25.11
N GLY A 18 28.13 -4.99 24.26
CA GLY A 18 27.73 -6.04 23.31
C GLY A 18 27.46 -5.54 21.89
N LEU A 19 27.88 -4.31 21.54
CA LEU A 19 27.70 -3.76 20.19
C LEU A 19 28.96 -3.13 19.58
N TRP A 20 30.15 -3.37 20.17
CA TRP A 20 31.42 -2.81 19.70
C TRP A 20 32.60 -3.80 19.70
N VAL A 21 32.32 -5.11 19.77
CA VAL A 21 33.34 -6.16 19.61
C VAL A 21 32.88 -7.15 18.54
N LEU A 22 32.94 -6.69 17.28
CA LEU A 22 33.09 -7.52 16.08
C LEU A 22 34.01 -6.82 15.06
N ARG A 23 34.89 -5.91 15.53
CA ARG A 23 35.79 -5.12 14.67
C ARG A 23 37.22 -5.65 14.60
N ASP A 24 37.58 -6.71 15.32
CA ASP A 24 38.91 -7.32 15.22
C ASP A 24 38.82 -8.85 15.27
N GLY A 25 38.52 -9.46 14.11
CA GLY A 25 38.91 -10.83 13.78
C GLY A 25 40.25 -10.81 13.04
N PRO A 26 41.06 -11.88 13.13
CA PRO A 26 42.48 -11.85 12.80
C PRO A 26 42.72 -11.47 11.34
N ALA A 27 43.72 -10.62 11.12
CA ALA A 27 44.27 -10.32 9.80
C ALA A 27 44.55 -11.62 9.05
N LEU A 28 43.70 -11.95 8.07
CA LEU A 28 44.07 -12.84 7.00
C LEU A 28 45.24 -12.17 6.30
N GLN A 29 46.36 -12.89 6.25
CA GLN A 29 47.56 -12.48 5.55
C GLN A 29 47.20 -12.12 4.10
N ASP A 30 47.31 -10.84 3.79
CA ASP A 30 47.56 -10.34 2.44
C ASP A 30 48.80 -11.08 1.91
N ASP A 31 48.59 -12.07 1.05
CA ASP A 31 49.59 -12.52 0.08
C ASP A 31 48.91 -13.34 -1.04
N ALA A 32 48.04 -12.65 -1.78
CA ALA A 32 47.89 -12.87 -3.21
C ALA A 32 47.55 -11.51 -3.83
N ALA A 33 48.48 -10.95 -4.60
CA ALA A 33 48.25 -9.73 -5.36
C ALA A 33 47.06 -9.93 -6.31
N VAL A 34 45.87 -9.53 -5.87
CA VAL A 34 44.71 -9.35 -6.74
C VAL A 34 45.02 -8.11 -7.56
N ALA A 35 45.34 -8.30 -8.84
CA ALA A 35 45.30 -7.22 -9.79
C ALA A 35 43.93 -6.53 -9.65
N GLN A 36 43.90 -5.25 -9.28
CA GLN A 36 42.65 -4.50 -9.21
C GLN A 36 42.02 -4.52 -10.60
N ASP A 37 40.97 -5.32 -10.76
CA ASP A 37 40.18 -5.33 -11.99
C ASP A 37 39.46 -3.98 -12.09
N THR A 38 39.84 -3.18 -13.08
CA THR A 38 39.29 -1.85 -13.34
C THR A 38 38.01 -1.90 -14.18
N SER A 39 37.54 -3.10 -14.54
CA SER A 39 36.34 -3.32 -15.33
C SER A 39 35.04 -2.85 -14.67
N GLY A 40 35.03 -2.78 -13.34
CA GLY A 40 33.80 -2.58 -12.56
C GLY A 40 32.86 -3.78 -12.57
N ILE A 41 33.33 -4.95 -13.03
CA ILE A 41 32.61 -6.22 -12.94
C ILE A 41 32.85 -6.85 -11.58
N GLU A 42 31.78 -7.25 -10.91
CA GLU A 42 31.77 -7.96 -9.63
C GLU A 42 31.31 -9.39 -9.84
N ARG A 43 31.97 -10.36 -9.19
CA ARG A 43 31.55 -11.77 -9.20
C ARG A 43 30.77 -12.08 -7.93
N HIS A 44 29.57 -12.63 -8.09
CA HIS A 44 28.69 -13.01 -6.99
C HIS A 44 28.59 -14.55 -6.94
N ALA A 45 29.23 -15.14 -5.94
CA ALA A 45 29.12 -16.57 -5.63
C ALA A 45 28.01 -16.80 -4.58
N PHE A 46 26.79 -17.08 -5.05
CA PHE A 46 25.59 -17.09 -4.22
C PHE A 46 25.40 -18.33 -3.32
N LEU A 47 26.34 -19.28 -3.36
CA LEU A 47 26.39 -20.45 -2.47
C LEU A 47 27.59 -20.42 -1.51
N GLU A 48 28.49 -19.46 -1.66
CA GLU A 48 29.72 -19.38 -0.87
C GLU A 48 29.41 -19.03 0.60
N GLY A 49 30.05 -19.73 1.53
CA GLY A 49 29.87 -19.49 2.96
C GLY A 49 28.57 -20.04 3.58
N LEU A 50 27.66 -20.61 2.80
CA LEU A 50 26.44 -21.24 3.32
C LEU A 50 26.75 -22.60 3.99
N PRO A 51 26.22 -22.90 5.19
CA PRO A 51 26.40 -24.17 5.86
C PRO A 51 25.46 -25.24 5.30
N LEU A 52 25.65 -25.61 4.02
CA LEU A 52 24.77 -26.56 3.30
C LEU A 52 24.70 -27.95 3.94
N ASP A 53 25.66 -28.30 4.80
CA ASP A 53 25.71 -29.55 5.57
C ASP A 53 24.70 -29.61 6.73
N GLU A 54 24.17 -28.45 7.16
CA GLU A 54 23.15 -28.37 8.23
C GLU A 54 21.73 -28.69 7.74
N GLY A 55 21.54 -28.77 6.41
CA GLY A 55 20.24 -29.07 5.78
C GLY A 55 19.29 -27.86 5.74
N GLY A 56 18.10 -28.06 5.15
CA GLY A 56 17.05 -27.03 5.09
C GLY A 56 17.23 -25.95 4.02
N TYR A 57 18.35 -25.96 3.29
CA TYR A 57 18.62 -25.03 2.19
C TYR A 57 18.01 -25.49 0.87
N ALA A 58 17.49 -24.53 0.10
CA ALA A 58 17.09 -24.70 -1.28
C ALA A 58 17.45 -23.44 -2.09
N LEU A 59 17.54 -23.58 -3.42
CA LEU A 59 17.69 -22.45 -4.33
C LEU A 59 16.45 -22.31 -5.21
N LEU A 60 15.84 -21.14 -5.22
CA LEU A 60 14.87 -20.77 -6.24
C LEU A 60 15.61 -20.07 -7.38
N LEU A 61 15.62 -20.71 -8.54
CA LEU A 61 16.15 -20.19 -9.79
C LEU A 61 15.05 -19.44 -10.52
N HIS A 62 15.32 -18.17 -10.85
CA HIS A 62 14.34 -17.32 -11.52
C HIS A 62 14.43 -17.46 -13.04
N ASP A 63 13.44 -16.92 -13.76
CA ASP A 63 13.35 -16.99 -15.22
C ASP A 63 14.60 -16.43 -15.94
N GLN A 64 15.28 -15.47 -15.32
CA GLN A 64 16.56 -14.95 -15.84
C GLN A 64 17.66 -16.03 -15.93
N VAL A 65 17.61 -17.03 -15.06
CA VAL A 65 18.56 -18.14 -15.03
C VAL A 65 18.11 -19.26 -15.95
N THR A 66 16.84 -19.63 -15.85
CA THR A 66 16.32 -20.87 -16.43
C THR A 66 15.87 -20.69 -17.88
N GLY A 67 15.41 -19.49 -18.25
CA GLY A 67 14.80 -19.18 -19.55
C GLY A 67 13.39 -19.79 -19.76
N ASP A 68 12.97 -20.68 -18.87
CA ASP A 68 11.76 -21.50 -18.96
C ASP A 68 10.93 -21.40 -17.66
N GLY A 69 10.90 -20.23 -17.01
CA GLY A 69 10.15 -19.99 -15.78
C GLY A 69 10.83 -20.48 -14.49
N LEU A 70 10.15 -20.37 -13.36
CA LEU A 70 10.74 -20.59 -12.05
C LEU A 70 11.04 -22.07 -11.79
N ARG A 71 12.20 -22.34 -11.17
CA ARG A 71 12.61 -23.71 -10.79
C ARG A 71 13.27 -23.73 -9.43
N VAL A 72 13.19 -24.85 -8.70
CA VAL A 72 13.82 -25.03 -7.40
C VAL A 72 14.89 -26.12 -7.45
N VAL A 73 16.01 -25.92 -6.78
CA VAL A 73 16.98 -26.97 -6.45
C VAL A 73 16.90 -27.26 -4.95
N ARG A 74 16.54 -28.50 -4.61
CA ARG A 74 16.48 -29.01 -3.21
C ARG A 74 17.47 -30.14 -2.94
N ASP A 75 18.10 -30.68 -3.98
CA ASP A 75 19.08 -31.75 -3.85
C ASP A 75 20.34 -31.21 -3.15
N ALA A 76 20.54 -31.62 -1.89
CA ALA A 76 21.68 -31.22 -1.09
C ALA A 76 23.02 -31.59 -1.74
N ALA A 77 23.10 -32.71 -2.46
CA ALA A 77 24.32 -33.11 -3.16
C ALA A 77 24.62 -32.18 -4.34
N ALA A 78 23.59 -31.80 -5.11
CA ALA A 78 23.72 -30.83 -6.20
C ALA A 78 24.13 -29.45 -5.68
N LEU A 79 23.48 -28.95 -4.62
CA LEU A 79 23.82 -27.68 -3.97
C LEU A 79 25.27 -27.67 -3.47
N LYS A 80 25.70 -28.75 -2.82
CA LYS A 80 27.08 -28.88 -2.32
C LYS A 80 28.10 -28.97 -3.45
N ALA A 81 27.79 -29.68 -4.54
CA ALA A 81 28.66 -29.78 -5.70
C ALA A 81 28.83 -28.41 -6.41
N ALA A 82 27.77 -27.61 -6.43
CA ALA A 82 27.76 -26.27 -7.00
C ALA A 82 28.42 -25.22 -6.09
N GLN A 83 28.65 -25.51 -4.81
CA GLN A 83 29.29 -24.57 -3.87
C GLN A 83 30.72 -24.22 -4.32
N GLY A 84 31.02 -22.93 -4.40
CA GLY A 84 32.29 -22.41 -4.90
C GLY A 84 32.46 -22.42 -6.43
N GLN A 85 31.52 -23.04 -7.15
CA GLN A 85 31.51 -23.06 -8.62
C GLN A 85 30.39 -22.21 -9.20
N ALA A 86 29.22 -22.16 -8.55
CA ALA A 86 28.08 -21.41 -9.06
C ALA A 86 28.26 -19.90 -8.84
N TYR A 87 28.21 -19.12 -9.91
CA TYR A 87 28.36 -17.67 -9.87
C TYR A 87 27.62 -16.96 -11.01
N TYR A 88 27.40 -15.66 -10.82
CA TYR A 88 27.20 -14.73 -11.92
C TYR A 88 28.09 -13.52 -11.74
N THR A 89 28.38 -12.82 -12.83
CA THR A 89 29.03 -11.51 -12.78
C THR A 89 28.00 -10.40 -12.94
N ASP A 90 28.21 -9.25 -12.31
CA ASP A 90 27.38 -8.05 -12.48
C ASP A 90 28.26 -6.80 -12.66
N ASN A 91 27.69 -5.69 -13.14
CA ASN A 91 28.35 -4.38 -13.19
C ASN A 91 27.44 -3.30 -12.59
N PRO A 92 27.46 -3.12 -11.26
CA PRO A 92 26.61 -2.15 -10.57
C PRO A 92 26.81 -0.70 -11.06
N GLY A 93 28.05 -0.36 -11.46
CA GLY A 93 28.39 0.96 -11.97
C GLY A 93 27.77 1.27 -13.35
N ALA A 94 27.65 0.26 -14.21
CA ALA A 94 26.97 0.38 -15.50
C ALA A 94 25.44 0.40 -15.35
N GLN A 95 24.89 -0.37 -14.40
CA GLN A 95 23.46 -0.34 -14.05
C GLN A 95 23.03 1.05 -13.61
N LEU A 96 23.73 1.68 -12.66
CA LEU A 96 23.37 3.01 -12.15
C LEU A 96 23.32 4.07 -13.27
N LYS A 97 24.28 4.04 -14.20
CA LYS A 97 24.29 4.94 -15.36
C LYS A 97 23.08 4.73 -16.27
N ARG A 98 22.67 3.48 -16.51
CA ARG A 98 21.49 3.14 -17.31
C ARG A 98 20.18 3.50 -16.61
N THR A 99 20.05 3.22 -15.33
CA THR A 99 18.88 3.59 -14.53
C THR A 99 18.69 5.11 -14.50
N LEU A 100 19.78 5.87 -14.36
CA LEU A 100 19.72 7.34 -14.47
C LEU A 100 19.32 7.79 -15.87
N LEU A 101 19.82 7.15 -16.93
CA LEU A 101 19.39 7.43 -18.30
C LEU A 101 17.91 7.08 -18.52
N SER A 102 17.39 5.97 -18.00
CA SER A 102 15.97 5.61 -18.15
C SER A 102 15.03 6.52 -17.37
N VAL A 103 15.47 7.06 -16.22
CA VAL A 103 14.71 8.07 -15.46
C VAL A 103 14.65 9.40 -16.23
N VAL A 104 15.69 9.75 -16.98
CA VAL A 104 15.74 10.99 -17.79
C VAL A 104 15.03 10.83 -19.14
N PHE A 105 14.98 9.62 -19.70
CA PHE A 105 14.40 9.32 -21.02
C PHE A 105 13.18 8.38 -20.94
N LEU A 106 12.04 8.90 -20.47
CA LEU A 106 10.67 8.51 -20.85
C LEU A 106 10.38 7.00 -21.05
N SER A 107 10.32 6.20 -19.97
CA SER A 107 9.66 4.89 -20.01
C SER A 107 8.73 4.68 -18.80
N PRO A 108 7.58 4.00 -18.95
CA PRO A 108 6.58 3.88 -17.90
C PRO A 108 7.10 3.05 -16.71
N PRO A 109 6.64 3.34 -15.47
CA PRO A 109 7.04 2.59 -14.28
C PRO A 109 6.37 1.22 -14.33
N GLY A 110 7.10 0.20 -14.80
CA GLY A 110 6.51 -1.11 -15.06
C GLY A 110 7.32 -2.29 -14.55
N MET A 111 8.64 -2.29 -14.75
CA MET A 111 9.52 -3.32 -14.19
C MET A 111 10.83 -2.70 -13.73
N PRO A 112 11.30 -2.97 -12.50
CA PRO A 112 12.64 -2.58 -12.12
C PRO A 112 13.63 -3.19 -13.13
N PRO A 113 14.67 -2.45 -13.53
CA PRO A 113 15.69 -2.96 -14.45
C PRO A 113 16.30 -4.28 -13.91
N ASP A 114 16.38 -4.42 -12.59
CA ASP A 114 16.96 -5.57 -11.91
C ASP A 114 15.87 -6.59 -11.52
N GLY A 115 15.94 -7.79 -12.08
CA GLY A 115 15.11 -8.92 -11.71
C GLY A 115 15.83 -9.82 -10.71
N ALA A 116 15.06 -10.64 -9.97
CA ALA A 116 15.65 -11.68 -9.16
C ALA A 116 16.31 -12.72 -10.08
N PHE A 117 17.53 -13.11 -9.74
CA PHE A 117 18.34 -14.09 -10.47
C PHE A 117 18.29 -15.43 -9.72
N VAL A 118 18.68 -15.42 -8.44
CA VAL A 118 18.60 -16.57 -7.54
C VAL A 118 18.10 -16.11 -6.17
N THR A 119 17.21 -16.88 -5.55
CA THR A 119 16.84 -16.68 -4.13
C THR A 119 17.29 -17.90 -3.33
N VAL A 120 18.10 -17.65 -2.31
CA VAL A 120 18.51 -18.63 -1.31
C VAL A 120 17.39 -18.78 -0.30
N LEU A 121 16.96 -20.02 -0.09
CA LEU A 121 15.90 -20.38 0.82
C LEU A 121 16.48 -21.18 1.99
N GLN A 122 15.97 -20.91 3.19
CA GLN A 122 16.15 -21.75 4.36
C GLN A 122 14.79 -21.98 4.99
N ASP A 123 14.40 -23.23 5.20
CA ASP A 123 13.11 -23.60 5.82
C ASP A 123 11.90 -22.88 5.17
N LYS A 124 11.91 -22.79 3.83
CA LYS A 124 10.87 -22.14 3.00
C LYS A 124 10.76 -20.62 3.15
N GLN A 125 11.76 -19.98 3.74
CA GLN A 125 11.87 -18.53 3.82
C GLN A 125 13.04 -18.05 2.96
N ALA A 126 12.87 -16.91 2.30
CA ALA A 126 13.97 -16.25 1.61
C ALA A 126 14.96 -15.68 2.62
N VAL A 127 16.21 -16.16 2.57
CA VAL A 127 17.32 -15.63 3.37
C VAL A 127 18.04 -14.53 2.61
N GLU A 128 18.27 -14.76 1.32
CA GLU A 128 18.96 -13.81 0.46
C GLU A 128 18.41 -13.89 -0.97
N THR A 129 18.29 -12.76 -1.64
CA THR A 129 17.90 -12.70 -3.06
C THR A 129 18.96 -11.95 -3.83
N TYR A 130 19.63 -12.67 -4.71
CA TYR A 130 20.57 -12.13 -5.67
C TYR A 130 19.79 -11.58 -6.85
N ARG A 131 20.01 -10.30 -7.13
CA ARG A 131 19.38 -9.59 -8.24
C ARG A 131 20.42 -9.24 -9.27
N CYS A 132 19.98 -9.19 -10.50
CA CYS A 132 20.81 -8.77 -11.60
C CYS A 132 19.97 -8.19 -12.73
N TYR A 133 20.54 -7.21 -13.41
CA TYR A 133 20.03 -6.72 -14.68
C TYR A 133 20.22 -7.79 -15.76
N ARG A 134 19.15 -8.21 -16.43
CA ARG A 134 19.19 -9.34 -17.39
C ARG A 134 20.36 -9.28 -18.38
N ALA A 135 20.66 -8.10 -18.91
CA ALA A 135 21.76 -7.89 -19.88
C ALA A 135 23.15 -8.19 -19.31
N PHE A 136 23.32 -8.18 -17.99
CA PHE A 136 24.59 -8.33 -17.30
C PHE A 136 24.78 -9.70 -16.64
N CYS A 137 23.79 -10.60 -16.67
CA CYS A 137 23.92 -11.96 -16.13
C CYS A 137 23.43 -13.07 -17.07
N ALA A 138 22.60 -12.77 -18.07
CA ALA A 138 22.34 -13.72 -19.15
C ALA A 138 23.51 -13.60 -20.13
N GLY A 139 24.55 -14.42 -19.95
CA GLY A 139 25.87 -14.39 -20.62
C GLY A 139 25.92 -14.47 -22.16
N ASP A 140 24.83 -14.10 -22.85
CA ASP A 140 24.68 -14.12 -24.30
C ASP A 140 24.68 -12.71 -24.91
N GLU A 141 24.63 -11.65 -24.10
CA GLU A 141 24.71 -10.26 -24.59
C GLU A 141 26.15 -9.76 -24.68
N ALA A 142 26.55 -9.27 -25.86
CA ALA A 142 27.91 -8.83 -26.15
C ALA A 142 28.23 -7.48 -25.50
N PHE A 143 28.74 -7.51 -24.26
CA PHE A 143 29.35 -6.38 -23.57
C PHE A 143 30.87 -6.57 -23.44
N ASP A 144 31.59 -5.46 -23.30
CA ASP A 144 33.04 -5.45 -23.04
C ASP A 144 33.30 -4.80 -21.66
N PRO A 145 33.78 -5.55 -20.65
CA PRO A 145 34.12 -6.97 -20.70
C PRO A 145 32.88 -7.90 -20.71
N PRO A 146 33.03 -9.17 -21.15
CA PRO A 146 31.92 -10.11 -21.23
C PRO A 146 31.41 -10.47 -19.83
N HIS A 147 30.09 -10.54 -19.69
CA HIS A 147 29.44 -11.04 -18.49
C HIS A 147 29.37 -12.57 -18.54
N GLU A 148 29.65 -13.21 -17.42
CA GLU A 148 29.68 -14.66 -17.29
C GLU A 148 28.71 -15.13 -16.20
N ARG A 149 28.20 -16.34 -16.39
CA ARG A 149 27.54 -17.11 -15.35
C ARG A 149 27.90 -18.57 -15.48
N ASP A 150 28.01 -19.23 -14.34
CA ASP A 150 28.08 -20.69 -14.26
C ASP A 150 27.07 -21.14 -13.21
N MET A 151 26.11 -21.96 -13.62
CA MET A 151 25.12 -22.53 -12.72
C MET A 151 25.55 -23.91 -12.19
N ALA A 152 26.71 -24.43 -12.58
CA ALA A 152 27.31 -25.67 -12.07
C ALA A 152 26.33 -26.87 -12.03
N GLY A 153 25.48 -27.02 -13.06
CA GLY A 153 24.49 -28.10 -13.16
C GLY A 153 23.20 -27.91 -12.36
N LEU A 154 23.01 -26.74 -11.72
CA LEU A 154 21.83 -26.45 -10.89
C LEU A 154 20.54 -26.40 -11.71
N VAL A 155 20.58 -25.98 -12.98
CA VAL A 155 19.38 -25.91 -13.83
C VAL A 155 18.87 -27.33 -14.13
N GLU A 156 19.77 -28.26 -14.44
CA GLU A 156 19.45 -29.65 -14.72
C GLU A 156 18.98 -30.40 -13.47
N ALA A 157 19.50 -30.05 -12.29
CA ALA A 157 19.10 -30.62 -11.00
C ALA A 157 17.81 -30.00 -10.41
N SER A 158 17.19 -29.05 -11.11
CA SER A 158 16.04 -28.30 -10.59
C SER A 158 14.68 -28.87 -11.02
N GLU A 159 13.66 -28.63 -10.21
CA GLU A 159 12.25 -28.99 -10.44
C GLU A 159 11.43 -27.72 -10.77
N PRO A 160 10.46 -27.77 -11.70
CA PRO A 160 9.62 -26.60 -12.01
C PRO A 160 8.74 -26.20 -10.83
N VAL A 161 8.56 -24.89 -10.61
CA VAL A 161 7.68 -24.36 -9.59
C VAL A 161 6.72 -23.31 -10.13
N GLU A 162 5.55 -23.19 -9.51
CA GLU A 162 4.57 -22.16 -9.79
C GLU A 162 4.29 -21.30 -8.56
N LEU A 163 3.99 -20.02 -8.79
CA LEU A 163 3.49 -19.12 -7.77
C LEU A 163 1.98 -19.32 -7.61
N VAL A 164 1.56 -19.68 -6.40
CA VAL A 164 0.16 -19.79 -6.01
C VAL A 164 -0.16 -18.68 -5.01
N THR A 165 -1.14 -17.84 -5.34
CA THR A 165 -1.68 -16.82 -4.44
C THR A 165 -3.07 -17.22 -3.97
N GLU A 166 -3.22 -17.37 -2.66
CA GLU A 166 -4.49 -17.63 -2.00
C GLU A 166 -4.99 -16.36 -1.31
N SER A 167 -6.30 -16.10 -1.34
CA SER A 167 -6.94 -14.99 -0.64
C SER A 167 -7.84 -15.50 0.49
N PHE A 168 -7.83 -14.78 1.61
CA PHE A 168 -8.58 -15.13 2.82
C PHE A 168 -9.36 -13.93 3.33
N ASP A 169 -10.59 -14.18 3.76
CA ASP A 169 -11.43 -13.16 4.39
C ASP A 169 -11.04 -12.90 5.86
N HIS A 170 -10.16 -13.74 6.42
CA HIS A 170 -9.73 -13.62 7.81
C HIS A 170 -8.26 -14.03 8.02
N HIS A 171 -7.55 -13.19 8.77
CA HIS A 171 -6.12 -13.36 9.05
C HIS A 171 -5.79 -14.66 9.81
N ASP A 172 -6.63 -15.13 10.73
CA ASP A 172 -6.41 -16.41 11.40
C ASP A 172 -6.49 -17.61 10.45
N THR A 173 -7.37 -17.54 9.44
CA THR A 173 -7.46 -18.57 8.41
C THR A 173 -6.20 -18.56 7.54
N ALA A 174 -5.73 -17.37 7.15
CA ALA A 174 -4.46 -17.21 6.43
C ALA A 174 -3.27 -17.73 7.25
N ARG A 175 -3.21 -17.42 8.55
CA ARG A 175 -2.17 -17.89 9.46
C ARG A 175 -2.20 -19.41 9.64
N ALA A 176 -3.40 -19.99 9.84
CA ALA A 176 -3.58 -21.44 9.91
C ALA A 176 -3.18 -22.13 8.60
N ARG A 177 -3.47 -21.51 7.45
CA ARG A 177 -3.01 -22.00 6.15
C ARG A 177 -1.49 -21.94 6.03
N MET A 178 -0.86 -20.84 6.40
CA MET A 178 0.59 -20.69 6.43
C MET A 178 1.26 -21.80 7.25
N PHE A 179 0.75 -22.11 8.44
CA PHE A 179 1.27 -23.22 9.25
C PHE A 179 1.15 -24.58 8.56
N LYS A 180 0.08 -24.83 7.79
CA LYS A 180 -0.05 -26.05 6.99
C LYS A 180 0.95 -26.09 5.84
N LEU A 181 1.13 -24.97 5.13
CA LEU A 181 2.09 -24.87 4.02
C LEU A 181 3.54 -25.06 4.50
N MET A 182 3.86 -24.63 5.72
CA MET A 182 5.17 -24.89 6.34
C MET A 182 5.48 -26.39 6.47
N GLN A 183 4.46 -27.25 6.57
CA GLN A 183 4.61 -28.70 6.67
C GLN A 183 4.48 -29.43 5.32
N ASP A 184 4.03 -28.74 4.27
CA ASP A 184 3.78 -29.32 2.94
C ASP A 184 5.09 -29.54 2.16
N ALA A 185 5.43 -30.78 1.83
CA ALA A 185 6.70 -31.12 1.17
C ALA A 185 6.82 -30.55 -0.25
N ASP A 186 5.71 -30.22 -0.90
CA ASP A 186 5.68 -29.69 -2.27
C ASP A 186 5.79 -28.15 -2.29
N VAL A 187 5.71 -27.51 -1.13
CA VAL A 187 5.87 -26.06 -0.99
C VAL A 187 7.33 -25.71 -0.72
N VAL A 188 7.87 -24.84 -1.56
CA VAL A 188 9.28 -24.47 -1.61
C VAL A 188 9.56 -23.19 -0.85
N MET A 189 8.73 -22.17 -1.06
CA MET A 189 8.84 -20.87 -0.41
C MET A 189 7.46 -20.35 -0.07
N ILE A 190 7.33 -19.68 1.06
CA ILE A 190 6.15 -18.91 1.44
C ILE A 190 6.58 -17.45 1.51
N GLU A 191 5.94 -16.58 0.72
CA GLU A 191 6.18 -15.15 0.83
C GLU A 191 5.65 -14.66 2.18
N PRO A 192 6.35 -13.73 2.86
CA PRO A 192 5.86 -13.15 4.10
C PRO A 192 4.46 -12.59 3.88
N PRO A 193 3.42 -13.14 4.54
CA PRO A 193 2.08 -12.65 4.30
C PRO A 193 1.88 -11.31 5.01
N ASP A 194 1.06 -10.45 4.43
CA ASP A 194 0.66 -9.19 5.06
C ASP A 194 -0.37 -9.45 6.16
N LEU A 195 0.09 -10.10 7.24
CA LEU A 195 -0.74 -10.44 8.39
C LEU A 195 -0.43 -9.50 9.55
N PRO A 196 -1.46 -9.06 10.29
CA PRO A 196 -1.24 -8.33 11.51
C PRO A 196 -0.43 -9.17 12.52
N ALA A 197 0.47 -8.51 13.23
CA ALA A 197 1.27 -9.14 14.28
C ALA A 197 0.35 -9.80 15.33
N PRO A 198 0.78 -10.92 15.94
CA PRO A 198 0.00 -11.56 17.01
C PRO A 198 -0.39 -10.55 18.11
N GLY A 199 -1.65 -10.56 18.52
CA GLY A 199 -2.17 -9.65 19.55
C GLY A 199 -2.60 -8.26 19.05
N THR A 200 -2.41 -7.95 17.77
CA THR A 200 -2.99 -6.74 17.14
C THR A 200 -4.51 -6.87 17.08
N ILE A 201 -5.24 -5.82 17.45
CA ILE A 201 -6.70 -5.77 17.25
C ILE A 201 -6.98 -5.83 15.75
N VAL A 202 -7.86 -6.75 15.35
CA VAL A 202 -8.27 -6.91 13.95
C VAL A 202 -9.68 -6.40 13.76
N PHE A 203 -9.87 -5.74 12.62
CA PHE A 203 -11.10 -5.13 12.20
C PHE A 203 -11.65 -5.87 10.97
N PRO A 204 -12.41 -6.96 11.16
CA PRO A 204 -12.87 -7.82 10.07
C PRO A 204 -13.92 -7.18 9.17
N LYS A 205 -14.43 -6.00 9.53
CA LYS A 205 -15.49 -5.31 8.82
C LYS A 205 -15.02 -3.94 8.40
N ARG A 206 -15.56 -3.43 7.30
CA ARG A 206 -15.23 -2.12 6.77
C ARG A 206 -16.50 -1.42 6.30
N VAL A 207 -16.61 -0.15 6.64
CA VAL A 207 -17.67 0.73 6.14
C VAL A 207 -17.07 2.01 5.57
N GLN A 208 -17.78 2.62 4.64
CA GLN A 208 -17.59 4.01 4.25
C GLN A 208 -18.63 4.86 4.97
N LEU A 209 -18.16 5.89 5.67
CA LEU A 209 -19.00 6.95 6.18
C LEU A 209 -18.95 8.10 5.18
N SER A 210 -20.07 8.38 4.53
CA SER A 210 -20.25 9.55 3.68
C SER A 210 -20.92 10.64 4.50
N LEU A 211 -20.25 11.79 4.62
CA LEU A 211 -20.77 12.94 5.35
C LEU A 211 -21.63 13.79 4.39
N PRO A 212 -22.53 14.63 4.92
CA PRO A 212 -23.26 15.60 4.10
C PRO A 212 -22.30 16.49 3.31
N ALA A 213 -22.64 16.74 2.05
CA ALA A 213 -21.85 17.60 1.19
C ALA A 213 -21.84 19.05 1.68
N ILE A 214 -20.71 19.72 1.48
CA ILE A 214 -20.46 21.10 1.91
C ILE A 214 -20.43 21.99 0.67
N LEU A 215 -21.26 23.03 0.67
CA LEU A 215 -21.31 24.01 -0.40
C LEU A 215 -20.41 25.19 -0.04
N LEU A 216 -19.46 25.50 -0.92
CA LEU A 216 -18.53 26.62 -0.76
C LEU A 216 -18.77 27.64 -1.87
N GLU A 217 -18.65 28.92 -1.53
CA GLU A 217 -18.55 29.98 -2.53
C GLU A 217 -17.22 29.83 -3.28
N ALA A 218 -17.31 29.79 -4.61
CA ALA A 218 -16.17 29.68 -5.50
C ALA A 218 -15.85 31.03 -6.16
N ASP A 219 -14.58 31.22 -6.49
CA ASP A 219 -14.11 32.38 -7.24
C ASP A 219 -14.67 32.42 -8.68
N GLU A 220 -14.31 33.45 -9.44
CA GLU A 220 -14.76 33.62 -10.83
C GLU A 220 -14.37 32.43 -11.74
N SER A 221 -13.33 31.67 -11.36
CA SER A 221 -12.91 30.49 -12.10
C SER A 221 -13.79 29.27 -11.81
N GLY A 222 -14.53 29.26 -10.69
CA GLY A 222 -15.29 28.12 -10.19
C GLY A 222 -14.43 26.99 -9.59
N HIS A 223 -13.10 27.13 -9.59
CA HIS A 223 -12.15 26.07 -9.22
C HIS A 223 -11.46 26.30 -7.89
N GLN A 224 -11.63 27.46 -7.25
CA GLN A 224 -11.09 27.72 -5.92
C GLN A 224 -12.17 28.30 -5.02
N PRO A 225 -12.22 27.91 -3.73
CA PRO A 225 -13.13 28.52 -2.79
C PRO A 225 -12.66 29.94 -2.46
N VAL A 226 -13.60 30.86 -2.29
CA VAL A 226 -13.31 32.27 -1.90
C VAL A 226 -12.68 32.30 -0.50
N GLU A 227 -13.24 31.55 0.43
CA GLU A 227 -12.65 31.30 1.74
C GLU A 227 -11.91 29.95 1.73
N PRO A 228 -10.62 29.89 2.14
CA PRO A 228 -9.89 28.63 2.15
C PRO A 228 -10.59 27.57 3.01
N PHE A 229 -10.81 26.40 2.42
CA PHE A 229 -11.38 25.24 3.12
C PHE A 229 -10.28 24.48 3.87
N ASP A 230 -10.42 24.38 5.19
CA ASP A 230 -9.49 23.65 6.04
C ASP A 230 -9.94 22.19 6.24
N GLU A 231 -9.42 21.32 5.38
CA GLU A 231 -9.70 19.87 5.40
C GLU A 231 -9.25 19.22 6.72
N ALA A 232 -8.11 19.64 7.27
CA ALA A 232 -7.57 19.08 8.51
C ALA A 232 -8.42 19.47 9.72
N ALA A 233 -8.95 20.70 9.75
CA ALA A 233 -9.89 21.12 10.79
C ALA A 233 -11.22 20.34 10.72
N LEU A 234 -11.73 20.06 9.51
CA LEU A 234 -12.92 19.22 9.35
C LEU A 234 -12.66 17.80 9.86
N GLU A 235 -11.55 17.19 9.44
CA GLU A 235 -11.18 15.83 9.88
C GLU A 235 -11.02 15.78 11.41
N ALA A 236 -10.31 16.74 12.02
CA ALA A 236 -10.14 16.79 13.47
C ALA A 236 -11.48 16.94 14.21
N ARG A 237 -12.39 17.79 13.72
CA ARG A 237 -13.75 17.93 14.28
C ARG A 237 -14.53 16.62 14.17
N PHE A 238 -14.45 15.95 13.02
CA PHE A 238 -15.12 14.66 12.82
C PHE A 238 -14.57 13.60 13.77
N VAL A 239 -13.25 13.42 13.84
CA VAL A 239 -12.60 12.44 14.71
C VAL A 239 -12.96 12.68 16.18
N ALA A 240 -12.97 13.94 16.62
CA ALA A 240 -13.38 14.29 17.98
C ALA A 240 -14.85 13.97 18.26
N GLY A 241 -15.76 14.32 17.34
CA GLY A 241 -17.17 13.97 17.44
C GLY A 241 -17.41 12.46 17.46
N PHE A 242 -16.75 11.74 16.53
CA PHE A 242 -16.90 10.29 16.40
C PHE A 242 -16.43 9.57 17.64
N THR A 243 -15.27 9.95 18.18
CA THR A 243 -14.72 9.35 19.41
C THR A 243 -15.57 9.68 20.64
N HIS A 244 -16.28 10.81 20.64
CA HIS A 244 -17.24 11.14 21.69
C HIS A 244 -18.51 10.27 21.60
N ALA A 245 -19.04 10.07 20.41
CA ALA A 245 -20.21 9.23 20.17
C ALA A 245 -19.91 7.72 20.37
N PHE A 246 -18.70 7.30 20.01
CA PHE A 246 -18.22 5.91 20.09
C PHE A 246 -16.92 5.85 20.91
N PRO A 247 -16.99 5.77 22.25
CA PRO A 247 -15.81 5.85 23.13
C PRO A 247 -14.94 4.58 23.13
N GLU A 248 -15.41 3.49 22.52
CA GLU A 248 -14.75 2.18 22.48
C GLU A 248 -13.72 2.14 21.35
N THR A 249 -12.61 2.86 21.56
CA THR A 249 -11.58 3.09 20.53
C THR A 249 -10.80 1.84 20.12
N ASP A 250 -10.93 0.74 20.87
CA ASP A 250 -10.43 -0.58 20.51
C ASP A 250 -11.37 -1.34 19.55
N ALA A 251 -12.58 -0.83 19.31
CA ALA A 251 -13.58 -1.47 18.46
C ALA A 251 -13.57 -0.97 17.00
N TYR A 252 -12.80 0.09 16.70
CA TYR A 252 -12.69 0.67 15.36
C TYR A 252 -11.32 1.32 15.08
N ARG A 253 -11.04 1.52 13.79
CA ARG A 253 -9.94 2.36 13.29
C ARG A 253 -10.47 3.30 12.21
N LEU A 254 -10.35 4.60 12.46
CA LEU A 254 -10.64 5.64 11.48
C LEU A 254 -9.46 5.76 10.51
N ASN A 255 -9.72 5.64 9.21
CA ASN A 255 -8.74 5.94 8.18
C ASN A 255 -8.82 7.44 7.80
N PRO A 256 -7.79 7.99 7.13
CA PRO A 256 -7.79 9.39 6.72
C PRO A 256 -9.03 9.78 5.93
N MET A 257 -9.54 10.99 6.19
CA MET A 257 -10.66 11.55 5.45
C MET A 257 -10.28 11.78 3.98
N ARG A 258 -11.19 11.39 3.08
CA ARG A 258 -11.10 11.65 1.64
C ARG A 258 -12.08 12.75 1.28
N ILE A 259 -11.60 13.71 0.50
CA ILE A 259 -12.36 14.87 0.07
C ILE A 259 -12.61 14.80 -1.43
N GLY A 260 -13.87 14.53 -1.82
CA GLY A 260 -14.34 14.72 -3.19
C GLY A 260 -14.56 16.20 -3.45
N ARG A 261 -14.10 16.70 -4.60
CA ARG A 261 -14.31 18.10 -5.03
C ARG A 261 -15.05 18.10 -6.35
N HIS A 262 -16.21 18.74 -6.37
CA HIS A 262 -17.04 18.89 -7.55
C HIS A 262 -17.13 20.36 -7.93
N TYR A 263 -16.70 20.64 -9.15
CA TYR A 263 -16.71 21.98 -9.72
C TYR A 263 -18.03 22.23 -10.44
N PRO A 264 -18.53 23.48 -10.45
CA PRO A 264 -19.74 23.80 -11.19
C PRO A 264 -19.52 23.51 -12.69
N PRO A 265 -20.54 22.98 -13.40
CA PRO A 265 -20.52 22.90 -14.86
C PRO A 265 -20.29 24.29 -15.48
N PRO A 266 -19.87 24.39 -16.75
CA PRO A 266 -19.66 25.68 -17.44
C PRO A 266 -20.87 26.63 -17.38
N GLN A 267 -22.08 26.06 -17.39
CA GLN A 267 -23.35 26.78 -17.29
C GLN A 267 -23.87 26.96 -15.84
N GLY A 268 -23.13 26.50 -14.83
CA GLY A 268 -23.55 26.42 -13.44
C GLY A 268 -24.36 25.17 -13.10
N TRP A 269 -24.70 25.01 -11.82
CA TRP A 269 -25.55 23.93 -11.32
C TRP A 269 -26.99 24.12 -11.79
N PRO A 270 -27.64 23.11 -12.41
CA PRO A 270 -28.98 23.27 -12.97
C PRO A 270 -29.99 23.77 -11.95
N ILE A 271 -30.85 24.70 -12.37
CA ILE A 271 -31.93 25.22 -11.52
C ILE A 271 -33.20 24.45 -11.84
N VAL A 272 -33.86 23.98 -10.78
CA VAL A 272 -35.12 23.24 -10.83
C VAL A 272 -36.19 23.95 -10.02
N GLY A 273 -37.45 23.82 -10.42
CA GLY A 273 -38.57 24.41 -9.68
C GLY A 273 -39.90 23.74 -9.99
N GLU A 274 -40.77 23.68 -8.99
CA GLU A 274 -42.12 23.10 -9.14
C GLU A 274 -43.02 23.98 -10.02
N GLU A 275 -42.88 25.31 -9.92
CA GLU A 275 -43.68 26.28 -10.71
C GLU A 275 -43.42 26.22 -12.21
N ILE A 276 -42.28 25.68 -12.62
CA ILE A 276 -41.86 25.55 -14.03
C ILE A 276 -41.88 24.10 -14.52
N ASP A 277 -42.33 23.17 -13.68
CA ASP A 277 -42.38 21.73 -13.94
C ASP A 277 -41.07 21.16 -14.50
N GLY A 278 -39.99 21.33 -13.74
CA GLY A 278 -38.68 20.77 -14.04
C GLY A 278 -37.57 21.80 -14.08
N TYR A 279 -36.85 21.86 -15.19
CA TYR A 279 -35.62 22.66 -15.32
C TYR A 279 -35.87 24.06 -15.88
N LEU A 280 -35.23 25.05 -15.27
CA LEU A 280 -35.19 26.40 -15.82
C LEU A 280 -34.35 26.41 -17.10
N ARG A 281 -34.93 26.94 -18.17
CA ARG A 281 -34.26 27.08 -19.48
C ARG A 281 -34.23 28.53 -19.92
N ASP A 282 -33.20 28.88 -20.70
CA ASP A 282 -33.13 30.17 -21.38
C ASP A 282 -33.96 30.20 -22.68
N ALA A 283 -33.90 31.34 -23.38
CA ALA A 283 -34.64 31.56 -24.62
C ALA A 283 -34.22 30.62 -25.77
N ASP A 284 -32.99 30.09 -25.73
CA ASP A 284 -32.46 29.15 -26.71
C ASP A 284 -32.73 27.68 -26.32
N GLY A 285 -33.39 27.46 -25.17
CA GLY A 285 -33.74 26.15 -24.64
C GLY A 285 -32.61 25.46 -23.85
N ALA A 286 -31.48 26.13 -23.60
CA ALA A 286 -30.40 25.60 -22.79
C ALA A 286 -30.72 25.70 -21.29
N LEU A 287 -30.13 24.81 -20.48
CA LEU A 287 -30.32 24.82 -19.03
C LEU A 287 -29.69 26.07 -18.41
N ARG A 288 -30.47 26.75 -17.57
CA ARG A 288 -29.98 27.83 -16.71
C ARG A 288 -29.40 27.21 -15.45
N GLY A 289 -28.16 27.55 -15.14
CA GLY A 289 -27.51 27.12 -13.92
C GLY A 289 -27.04 28.27 -13.05
N LEU A 290 -26.80 27.95 -11.79
CA LEU A 290 -26.19 28.84 -10.81
C LEU A 290 -24.70 28.49 -10.67
N GLY A 291 -23.85 29.42 -11.08
CA GLY A 291 -22.39 29.31 -10.93
C GLY A 291 -21.90 29.73 -9.53
N GLY A 292 -20.58 29.71 -9.34
CA GLY A 292 -19.95 30.20 -8.11
C GLY A 292 -20.12 29.28 -6.90
N ILE A 293 -20.56 28.03 -7.09
CA ILE A 293 -20.70 27.04 -6.02
C ILE A 293 -19.75 25.88 -6.31
N MET A 294 -18.80 25.65 -5.40
CA MET A 294 -18.02 24.42 -5.33
C MET A 294 -18.67 23.49 -4.31
N VAL A 295 -18.72 22.20 -4.61
CA VAL A 295 -19.25 21.19 -3.70
C VAL A 295 -18.13 20.29 -3.21
N ILE A 296 -18.08 20.08 -1.91
CA ILE A 296 -17.13 19.21 -1.23
C ILE A 296 -17.87 18.00 -0.65
N GLU A 297 -17.40 16.79 -0.94
CA GLU A 297 -17.95 15.55 -0.42
C GLU A 297 -16.93 14.86 0.51
N PRO A 298 -17.06 15.03 1.83
CA PRO A 298 -16.20 14.35 2.77
C PRO A 298 -16.67 12.90 2.94
N SER A 299 -15.73 11.97 2.91
CA SER A 299 -15.98 10.58 3.30
C SER A 299 -14.78 10.00 4.03
N LEU A 300 -15.00 8.98 4.84
CA LEU A 300 -13.92 8.21 5.43
C LEU A 300 -14.24 6.73 5.44
N THR A 301 -13.19 5.92 5.47
CA THR A 301 -13.33 4.48 5.67
C THR A 301 -13.06 4.16 7.12
N VAL A 302 -13.92 3.35 7.73
CA VAL A 302 -13.72 2.86 9.09
C VAL A 302 -13.57 1.35 9.06
N ASP A 303 -12.48 0.86 9.63
CA ASP A 303 -12.34 -0.57 9.91
C ASP A 303 -12.95 -0.85 11.29
N LEU A 304 -13.78 -1.87 11.39
CA LEU A 304 -14.64 -2.16 12.53
C LEU A 304 -14.50 -3.60 13.03
N THR A 305 -14.72 -3.78 14.32
CA THR A 305 -15.12 -5.06 14.90
C THR A 305 -16.58 -5.39 14.54
N GLU A 306 -16.99 -6.66 14.63
CA GLU A 306 -18.37 -7.06 14.29
C GLU A 306 -19.42 -6.29 15.09
N ARG A 307 -19.17 -6.07 16.38
CA ARG A 307 -20.08 -5.35 17.28
C ARG A 307 -20.29 -3.88 16.89
N MET A 308 -19.28 -3.22 16.34
CA MET A 308 -19.38 -1.80 15.98
C MET A 308 -20.20 -1.58 14.69
N VAL A 309 -20.31 -2.59 13.83
CA VAL A 309 -21.14 -2.51 12.62
C VAL A 309 -22.60 -2.26 12.98
N GLU A 310 -23.14 -3.04 13.92
CA GLU A 310 -24.53 -2.88 14.38
C GLU A 310 -24.77 -1.51 15.01
N ALA A 311 -23.80 -1.01 15.79
CA ALA A 311 -23.88 0.30 16.42
C ALA A 311 -23.92 1.45 15.40
N LEU A 312 -23.17 1.35 14.30
CA LEU A 312 -23.13 2.37 13.25
C LEU A 312 -24.36 2.34 12.32
N GLN A 313 -25.07 1.21 12.26
CA GLN A 313 -26.28 1.05 11.44
C GLN A 313 -27.58 1.38 12.20
N ALA A 314 -27.49 1.74 13.49
CA ALA A 314 -28.65 2.18 14.27
C ALA A 314 -29.21 3.51 13.72
N GLU A 315 -30.54 3.67 13.78
CA GLU A 315 -31.25 4.84 13.24
C GLU A 315 -30.76 6.17 13.84
N ASP A 316 -30.30 6.15 15.09
CA ASP A 316 -29.83 7.29 15.86
C ASP A 316 -28.32 7.24 16.16
N ALA A 317 -27.56 6.39 15.45
CA ALA A 317 -26.13 6.16 15.68
C ALA A 317 -25.29 7.44 15.74
N PHE A 318 -25.65 8.44 14.94
CA PHE A 318 -24.95 9.71 14.84
C PHE A 318 -25.69 10.89 15.49
N SER A 319 -26.72 10.64 16.28
CA SER A 319 -27.51 11.70 16.94
C SER A 319 -26.70 12.53 17.94
N ALA A 320 -25.64 11.96 18.52
CA ALA A 320 -24.71 12.65 19.41
C ALA A 320 -23.55 13.36 18.67
N MET A 321 -23.47 13.23 17.34
CA MET A 321 -22.45 13.91 16.54
C MET A 321 -22.81 15.39 16.34
N PRO A 322 -21.81 16.28 16.31
CA PRO A 322 -22.06 17.67 15.92
C PRO A 322 -22.44 17.76 14.44
N GLU A 323 -23.08 18.87 14.06
CA GLU A 323 -23.30 19.19 12.65
C GLU A 323 -21.97 19.54 11.96
N PHE A 324 -21.70 18.93 10.81
CA PHE A 324 -20.45 19.09 10.06
C PHE A 324 -20.59 19.97 8.83
N ALA A 325 -21.76 19.99 8.19
CA ALA A 325 -22.01 20.85 7.06
C ALA A 325 -22.20 22.30 7.55
N PRO A 326 -21.44 23.27 7.02
CA PRO A 326 -21.77 24.66 7.23
C PRO A 326 -23.10 25.00 6.54
N PRO A 327 -23.76 26.09 6.95
CA PRO A 327 -24.94 26.57 6.24
C PRO A 327 -24.60 26.88 4.79
N GLU A 328 -25.59 26.74 3.92
CA GLU A 328 -25.48 27.09 2.50
C GLU A 328 -24.97 28.54 2.31
N PRO A 329 -24.10 28.80 1.31
CA PRO A 329 -23.63 30.15 1.03
C PRO A 329 -24.80 31.12 0.80
N ARG A 330 -24.77 32.27 1.48
CA ARG A 330 -25.91 33.20 1.52
C ARG A 330 -26.35 33.68 0.13
N PHE A 331 -25.40 33.84 -0.80
CA PHE A 331 -25.71 34.30 -2.14
C PHE A 331 -26.62 33.34 -2.91
N VAL A 332 -26.65 32.04 -2.56
CA VAL A 332 -27.45 31.06 -3.30
C VAL A 332 -28.93 31.38 -3.19
N ALA A 333 -29.43 31.59 -1.96
CA ALA A 333 -30.83 31.94 -1.73
C ALA A 333 -31.21 33.27 -2.42
N ASP A 334 -30.36 34.29 -2.31
CA ASP A 334 -30.60 35.60 -2.92
C ASP A 334 -30.66 35.50 -4.46
N ARG A 335 -29.72 34.77 -5.08
CA ARG A 335 -29.68 34.58 -6.54
C ARG A 335 -30.85 33.76 -7.05
N LEU A 336 -31.24 32.70 -6.35
CA LEU A 336 -32.40 31.89 -6.72
C LEU A 336 -33.69 32.72 -6.65
N ALA A 337 -33.84 33.58 -5.63
CA ALA A 337 -34.96 34.49 -5.51
C ALA A 337 -35.00 35.54 -6.63
N GLU A 338 -33.85 36.15 -6.97
CA GLU A 338 -33.72 37.08 -8.11
C GLU A 338 -34.11 36.41 -9.43
N MET A 339 -33.67 35.16 -9.65
CA MET A 339 -33.99 34.40 -10.85
C MET A 339 -35.46 34.00 -10.92
N ALA A 340 -36.06 33.63 -9.78
CA ALA A 340 -37.48 33.35 -9.68
C ALA A 340 -38.32 34.59 -10.00
N GLU A 341 -37.98 35.75 -9.45
CA GLU A 341 -38.68 37.01 -9.74
C GLU A 341 -38.56 37.41 -11.20
N ALA A 342 -37.35 37.32 -11.78
CA ALA A 342 -37.12 37.62 -13.18
C ALA A 342 -37.90 36.69 -14.14
N HIS A 343 -38.09 35.42 -13.77
CA HIS A 343 -38.79 34.44 -14.59
C HIS A 343 -40.31 34.49 -14.42
N LEU A 344 -40.79 34.59 -13.17
CA LEU A 344 -42.21 34.50 -12.82
C LEU A 344 -42.89 35.88 -12.79
N GLY A 345 -42.13 36.97 -12.83
CA GLY A 345 -42.64 38.35 -12.70
C GLY A 345 -43.19 38.68 -11.31
N ARG A 346 -42.87 37.86 -10.30
CA ARG A 346 -43.27 38.02 -8.89
C ARG A 346 -42.21 37.43 -7.95
N PRO A 347 -41.99 37.99 -6.76
CA PRO A 347 -41.02 37.43 -5.82
C PRO A 347 -41.45 36.03 -5.38
N CYS A 348 -40.53 35.07 -5.47
CA CYS A 348 -40.71 33.72 -4.93
C CYS A 348 -39.40 33.11 -4.44
N PRO A 349 -39.05 33.29 -3.14
CA PRO A 349 -37.76 32.87 -2.60
C PRO A 349 -37.54 31.36 -2.47
N GLU A 350 -38.59 30.54 -2.63
CA GLU A 350 -38.52 29.07 -2.48
C GLU A 350 -38.92 28.31 -3.74
N CYS A 351 -39.29 29.02 -4.82
CA CYS A 351 -39.78 28.38 -6.03
C CYS A 351 -38.68 27.62 -6.78
N PHE A 352 -37.43 28.05 -6.66
CA PHE A 352 -36.28 27.48 -7.35
C PHE A 352 -35.27 26.90 -6.36
N LYS A 353 -34.63 25.81 -6.78
CA LYS A 353 -33.54 25.12 -6.08
C LYS A 353 -32.45 24.77 -7.09
N ILE A 354 -31.23 24.55 -6.62
CA ILE A 354 -30.19 23.91 -7.42
C ILE A 354 -30.34 22.39 -7.34
N GLU A 355 -30.15 21.71 -8.46
CA GLU A 355 -30.01 20.27 -8.48
C GLU A 355 -28.52 19.90 -8.37
N LEU A 356 -28.21 19.10 -7.38
CA LEU A 356 -26.89 18.55 -7.14
C LEU A 356 -26.97 17.03 -7.18
N HIS A 357 -26.05 16.38 -7.88
CA HIS A 357 -25.94 14.92 -7.92
C HIS A 357 -25.15 14.38 -6.72
N VAL A 358 -25.32 15.01 -5.56
CA VAL A 358 -24.60 14.74 -4.31
C VAL A 358 -25.57 14.83 -3.13
N ALA A 359 -25.30 14.12 -2.03
CA ALA A 359 -26.16 14.17 -0.84
C ALA A 359 -25.84 15.42 0.02
N THR A 360 -26.77 16.36 0.15
CA THR A 360 -26.55 17.65 0.84
C THR A 360 -27.23 17.77 2.20
N VAL A 361 -28.23 16.94 2.51
CA VAL A 361 -29.10 17.12 3.69
C VAL A 361 -29.47 15.82 4.42
N ASP A 362 -29.10 14.67 3.87
CA ASP A 362 -29.18 13.40 4.59
C ASP A 362 -27.93 13.28 5.47
N GLY A 363 -28.10 12.89 6.74
CA GLY A 363 -26.99 12.78 7.71
C GLY A 363 -25.87 11.83 7.29
N ILE A 364 -25.02 11.43 8.23
CA ILE A 364 -23.92 10.51 7.91
C ILE A 364 -24.50 9.19 7.36
N ARG A 365 -24.17 8.87 6.11
CA ARG A 365 -24.56 7.62 5.45
C ARG A 365 -23.48 6.57 5.69
N VAL A 366 -23.92 5.34 5.99
CA VAL A 366 -23.04 4.19 6.23
C VAL A 366 -23.20 3.18 5.10
N ASP A 367 -22.18 3.04 4.27
CA ASP A 367 -22.13 2.05 3.21
C ASP A 367 -21.19 0.91 3.62
N THR A 368 -21.67 -0.34 3.56
CA THR A 368 -20.82 -1.50 3.86
C THR A 368 -19.89 -1.77 2.69
N LEU A 369 -18.59 -1.92 2.96
CA LEU A 369 -17.58 -2.28 1.97
C LEU A 369 -17.17 -3.74 2.12
N ASP A 370 -16.50 -4.26 1.10
CA ASP A 370 -15.86 -5.57 1.19
C ASP A 370 -14.86 -5.59 2.35
N ALA A 371 -14.84 -6.72 3.05
CA ALA A 371 -13.87 -6.95 4.12
C ALA A 371 -12.43 -6.85 3.59
N PRO A 372 -11.46 -6.40 4.40
CA PRO A 372 -10.06 -6.50 4.02
C PRO A 372 -9.70 -7.96 3.74
N THR A 373 -9.15 -8.21 2.55
CA THR A 373 -8.65 -9.54 2.17
C THR A 373 -7.18 -9.67 2.54
N TYR A 374 -6.80 -10.87 2.96
CA TYR A 374 -5.42 -11.23 3.28
C TYR A 374 -4.91 -12.17 2.21
N SER A 375 -3.74 -11.87 1.63
CA SER A 375 -3.11 -12.73 0.64
C SER A 375 -1.99 -13.57 1.25
N LEU A 376 -1.87 -14.79 0.77
CA LEU A 376 -0.74 -15.67 1.04
C LEU A 376 -0.23 -16.21 -0.28
N SER A 377 0.99 -15.80 -0.63
CA SER A 377 1.68 -16.25 -1.82
C SER A 377 2.70 -17.32 -1.46
N HIS A 378 2.76 -18.40 -2.22
CA HIS A 378 3.74 -19.48 -2.02
C HIS A 378 4.12 -20.13 -3.34
N TYR A 379 5.32 -20.71 -3.38
CA TYR A 379 5.85 -21.40 -4.54
C TYR A 379 5.70 -22.91 -4.31
N ARG A 380 5.02 -23.60 -5.24
CA ARG A 380 4.77 -25.05 -5.18
C ARG A 380 5.39 -25.75 -6.38
N ILE A 381 5.88 -26.97 -6.17
CA ILE A 381 6.42 -27.83 -7.24
C ILE A 381 5.29 -28.33 -8.11
N VAL A 382 5.47 -28.21 -9.43
CA VAL A 382 4.49 -28.69 -10.40
C VAL A 382 4.58 -30.23 -10.49
N PRO A 383 3.48 -30.98 -10.27
CA PRO A 383 3.49 -32.44 -10.43
C PRO A 383 3.88 -32.85 -11.86
N GLN A 384 4.78 -33.83 -11.98
CA GLN A 384 5.23 -34.37 -13.27
C GLN A 384 4.33 -35.46 -13.85
#